data_AF-A0A813Z573-F1
#
_entry.id   AF-A0A813Z573-F1
#
_cell.length_a   1.000
_cell.length_b   1.000
_cell.length_c   1.000
_cell.angle_alpha   90.00
_cell.angle_beta   90.00
_cell.angle_gamma   90.00
#
_symmetry.space_group_name_H-M   'P 1'
#
loop_
_entity.id
_entity.type
_entity.pdbx_description
1 polymer ?
#
loop_
_entity_poly.entity_id
_entity_poly.type
_entity_poly.pdbx_seq_one_letter_code
_entity_poly.pdbx_strand_id
1 'polypeptide(L)'
;MAALNIDPSIIHQLVVPGSVVAHDTTNFMSGHGTYPDPTKTHLKASVAGFVHKVDRLLCVEPVENTRYLGEVGHVVIGRVLKVDQTRWIVDIQSRLDAYLPLASVNLPGGENRRRMEDDERNMRQYLKEGDLFTAEVQQIYQDGTLQLQTRSLRYGKLGEGILVHVRSSLVKRTKNHFHSLPCGASVIRGCNGAIWICPATSSSADSNAVDTGGYVKNIESVSLDVRKTIVRLSNCIQILNRLGLPIYDTSIMQIFDMSNVYDIDELIQPKVIQTLANHLQQQTRVGSEKHDETNNGADPYAHEMREE
;
A
#
# COMPACT_ATOMS: atom_id res chain seq x y z
N MET A 1 -18.82 2.35 -35.91
CA MET A 1 -17.88 3.47 -36.13
C MET A 1 -18.27 4.65 -35.24
N ALA A 2 -17.86 4.61 -33.97
CA ALA A 2 -17.93 5.75 -33.06
C ALA A 2 -16.61 5.79 -32.28
N ALA A 3 -15.51 5.93 -33.01
CA ALA A 3 -14.25 6.37 -32.44
C ALA A 3 -14.43 7.85 -32.11
N LEU A 4 -14.92 8.12 -30.89
CA LEU A 4 -14.97 9.47 -30.35
C LEU A 4 -13.55 10.04 -30.37
N ASN A 5 -13.41 11.23 -30.95
CA ASN A 5 -12.26 12.12 -30.83
C ASN A 5 -11.78 12.14 -29.38
N ILE A 6 -10.71 11.41 -29.09
CA ILE A 6 -9.98 11.53 -27.84
C ILE A 6 -8.76 12.38 -28.19
N ASP A 7 -8.73 13.60 -27.67
CA ASP A 7 -7.52 14.41 -27.70
C ASP A 7 -6.50 13.74 -26.75
N PRO A 8 -5.41 13.13 -27.25
CA PRO A 8 -4.44 12.44 -26.40
C PRO A 8 -3.68 13.40 -25.48
N SER A 9 -3.84 14.71 -25.69
CA SER A 9 -3.21 15.80 -24.94
C SER A 9 -3.74 16.00 -23.51
N ILE A 10 -4.90 15.45 -23.16
CA ILE A 10 -5.51 15.61 -21.82
C ILE A 10 -4.96 14.60 -20.81
N ILE A 11 -4.39 13.49 -21.27
CA ILE A 11 -3.84 12.45 -20.41
C ILE A 11 -2.50 12.95 -19.85
N HIS A 12 -2.39 13.07 -18.51
CA HIS A 12 -1.23 13.63 -17.80
C HIS A 12 -1.01 15.15 -17.97
N GLN A 13 -2.06 15.92 -18.23
CA GLN A 13 -1.96 17.37 -18.12
C GLN A 13 -1.85 17.77 -16.63
N LEU A 14 -0.79 18.51 -16.29
CA LEU A 14 -0.67 19.14 -14.98
C LEU A 14 -1.64 20.34 -14.89
N VAL A 15 -2.51 20.31 -13.89
CA VAL A 15 -3.50 21.37 -13.62
C VAL A 15 -3.32 21.92 -12.22
N VAL A 16 -3.77 23.15 -12.02
CA VAL A 16 -3.82 23.81 -10.71
C VAL A 16 -5.27 24.05 -10.31
N PRO A 17 -5.58 24.26 -9.01
CA PRO A 17 -6.92 24.58 -8.58
C PRO A 17 -7.51 25.77 -9.35
N GLY A 18 -8.73 25.61 -9.86
CA GLY A 18 -9.43 26.60 -10.67
C GLY A 18 -9.21 26.48 -12.18
N SER A 19 -8.23 25.70 -12.64
CA SER A 19 -8.05 25.40 -14.06
C SER A 19 -9.26 24.65 -14.63
N VAL A 20 -9.69 25.02 -15.84
CA VAL A 20 -10.74 24.31 -16.57
C VAL A 20 -10.16 23.02 -17.15
N VAL A 21 -10.69 21.89 -16.70
CA VAL A 21 -10.29 20.54 -17.15
C VAL A 21 -11.10 20.12 -18.38
N ALA A 22 -12.38 20.46 -18.40
CA ALA A 22 -13.24 20.21 -19.55
C ALA A 22 -14.21 21.37 -19.78
N HIS A 23 -14.34 21.79 -21.04
CA HIS A 23 -15.21 22.88 -21.45
C HIS A 23 -16.69 22.48 -21.58
N ASP A 24 -16.99 21.18 -21.61
CA ASP A 24 -18.36 20.64 -21.69
C ASP A 24 -18.54 19.52 -20.65
N THR A 25 -19.51 19.68 -19.76
CA THR A 25 -19.86 18.72 -18.70
C THR A 25 -20.84 17.64 -19.17
N THR A 26 -21.50 17.79 -20.33
CA THR A 26 -22.54 16.85 -20.76
C THR A 26 -21.99 15.47 -21.13
N ASN A 27 -20.74 15.43 -21.59
CA ASN A 27 -20.08 14.20 -22.02
C ASN A 27 -19.21 13.55 -20.93
N PHE A 28 -18.97 14.26 -19.81
CA PHE A 28 -18.03 13.82 -18.77
C PHE A 28 -18.65 13.83 -17.37
N MET A 29 -18.31 12.82 -16.58
CA MET A 29 -18.66 12.71 -15.18
C MET A 29 -17.54 13.29 -14.32
N SER A 30 -17.90 14.06 -13.29
CA SER A 30 -16.96 14.60 -12.31
C SER A 30 -16.50 13.51 -11.34
N GLY A 31 -15.22 13.22 -11.34
CA GLY A 31 -14.55 12.37 -10.34
C GLY A 31 -13.87 13.19 -9.24
N HIS A 32 -13.08 12.51 -8.41
CA HIS A 32 -12.28 13.14 -7.37
C HIS A 32 -11.34 14.20 -7.93
N GLY A 33 -11.12 15.28 -7.17
CA GLY A 33 -10.24 16.38 -7.60
C GLY A 33 -10.85 17.30 -8.64
N THR A 34 -12.14 17.12 -8.98
CA THR A 34 -12.88 17.99 -9.90
C THR A 34 -14.16 18.51 -9.26
N TYR A 35 -14.63 19.67 -9.72
CA TYR A 35 -15.94 20.20 -9.37
C TYR A 35 -16.55 20.96 -10.56
N PRO A 36 -17.87 20.89 -10.76
CA PRO A 36 -18.54 21.67 -11.79
C PRO A 36 -18.60 23.15 -11.40
N ASP A 37 -18.48 24.04 -12.39
CA ASP A 37 -18.69 25.48 -12.22
C ASP A 37 -20.16 25.78 -11.81
N PRO A 38 -20.49 26.94 -11.21
CA PRO A 38 -21.87 27.28 -10.83
C PRO A 38 -22.85 27.26 -12.02
N THR A 39 -22.37 27.59 -13.22
CA THR A 39 -23.14 27.53 -14.48
C THR A 39 -23.28 26.10 -15.02
N LYS A 40 -22.60 25.12 -14.41
CA LYS A 40 -22.49 23.71 -14.83
C LYS A 40 -22.01 23.51 -16.26
N THR A 41 -21.41 24.53 -16.89
CA THR A 41 -20.89 24.43 -18.26
C THR A 41 -19.49 23.83 -18.29
N HIS A 42 -18.67 24.09 -17.26
CA HIS A 42 -17.27 23.69 -17.22
C HIS A 42 -16.97 22.83 -16.01
N LEU A 43 -16.02 21.92 -16.17
CA LEU A 43 -15.44 21.16 -15.08
C LEU A 43 -14.10 21.79 -14.70
N LYS A 44 -13.92 22.15 -13.43
CA LYS A 44 -12.71 22.76 -12.90
C LYS A 44 -11.97 21.81 -11.96
N ALA A 45 -10.65 21.96 -11.88
CA ALA A 45 -9.83 21.21 -10.93
C ALA A 45 -9.94 21.83 -9.53
N SER A 46 -10.12 21.01 -8.48
CA SER A 46 -10.05 21.45 -7.08
C SER A 46 -8.66 21.30 -6.48
N VAL A 47 -7.81 20.46 -7.06
CA VAL A 47 -6.47 20.13 -6.56
C VAL A 47 -5.40 20.35 -7.63
N ALA A 48 -4.17 20.59 -7.20
CA ALA A 48 -3.02 20.62 -8.09
C ALA A 48 -2.56 19.20 -8.39
N GLY A 49 -2.57 18.79 -9.65
CA GLY A 49 -2.45 17.37 -9.99
C GLY A 49 -2.44 17.08 -11.47
N PHE A 50 -2.32 15.81 -11.81
CA PHE A 50 -2.43 15.32 -13.16
C PHE A 50 -3.87 14.92 -13.46
N VAL A 51 -4.37 15.28 -14.64
CA VAL A 51 -5.68 14.86 -15.10
C VAL A 51 -5.62 13.38 -15.51
N HIS A 52 -6.49 12.58 -14.92
CA HIS A 52 -6.75 11.20 -15.26
C HIS A 52 -8.15 11.07 -15.86
N LYS A 53 -8.21 10.48 -17.06
CA LYS A 53 -9.46 10.22 -17.75
C LYS A 53 -9.66 8.71 -17.86
N VAL A 54 -10.77 8.23 -17.29
CA VAL A 54 -11.20 6.82 -17.42
C VAL A 54 -12.57 6.84 -18.10
N ASP A 55 -12.59 6.51 -19.39
CA ASP A 55 -13.77 6.64 -20.26
C ASP A 55 -14.39 8.05 -20.22
N ARG A 56 -15.52 8.20 -19.51
CA ARG A 56 -16.24 9.46 -19.31
C ARG A 56 -15.94 10.10 -17.95
N LEU A 57 -15.26 9.41 -17.05
CA LEU A 57 -14.91 9.95 -15.73
C LEU A 57 -13.62 10.76 -15.82
N LEU A 58 -13.68 12.02 -15.39
CA LEU A 58 -12.50 12.88 -15.25
C LEU A 58 -12.18 13.06 -13.78
N CYS A 59 -10.97 12.69 -13.37
CA CYS A 59 -10.45 12.94 -12.04
C CYS A 59 -9.10 13.67 -12.13
N VAL A 60 -8.73 14.36 -11.06
CA VAL A 60 -7.42 14.98 -10.92
C VAL A 60 -6.71 14.28 -9.78
N GLU A 61 -5.62 13.57 -10.09
CA GLU A 61 -4.75 12.94 -9.10
C GLU A 61 -3.73 13.98 -8.61
N PRO A 62 -3.74 14.34 -7.32
CA PRO A 62 -2.85 15.37 -6.80
C PRO A 62 -1.38 14.96 -6.84
N VAL A 63 -0.49 15.92 -7.10
CA VAL A 63 0.96 15.67 -7.26
C VAL A 63 1.61 15.15 -5.97
N GLU A 64 1.19 15.66 -4.81
CA GLU A 64 1.68 15.22 -3.52
C GLU A 64 0.59 15.13 -2.44
N ASN A 65 0.82 14.17 -1.54
CA ASN A 65 0.32 14.12 -0.17
C ASN A 65 -1.21 14.20 0.02
N THR A 66 -1.93 13.25 -0.58
CA THR A 66 -3.23 12.86 -0.02
C THR A 66 -3.03 11.89 1.12
N ARG A 67 -3.80 12.10 2.20
CA ARG A 67 -4.01 11.07 3.20
C ARG A 67 -4.59 9.82 2.52
N TYR A 68 -4.41 8.67 3.13
CA TYR A 68 -4.95 7.43 2.60
C TYR A 68 -6.48 7.51 2.46
N LEU A 69 -6.99 7.30 1.25
CA LEU A 69 -8.44 7.35 0.96
C LEU A 69 -9.13 6.01 1.26
N GLY A 70 -8.42 4.89 1.08
CA GLY A 70 -8.98 3.56 1.25
C GLY A 70 -9.76 3.07 0.04
N GLU A 71 -9.61 1.79 -0.26
CA GLU A 71 -10.47 1.05 -1.19
C GLU A 71 -10.86 -0.28 -0.56
N VAL A 72 -12.00 -0.83 -0.97
CA VAL A 72 -12.46 -2.13 -0.46
C VAL A 72 -11.48 -3.24 -0.87
N GLY A 73 -11.12 -4.08 0.10
CA GLY A 73 -10.15 -5.15 -0.04
C GLY A 73 -8.69 -4.73 0.10
N HIS A 74 -8.40 -3.46 0.44
CA HIS A 74 -7.03 -3.07 0.79
C HIS A 74 -6.61 -3.64 2.14
N VAL A 75 -5.41 -4.20 2.17
CA VAL A 75 -4.73 -4.58 3.41
C VAL A 75 -4.10 -3.34 4.02
N VAL A 76 -4.36 -3.10 5.30
CA VAL A 76 -3.86 -1.94 6.04
C VAL A 76 -3.29 -2.37 7.38
N ILE A 77 -2.35 -1.58 7.90
CA ILE A 77 -1.87 -1.71 9.28
C ILE A 77 -2.44 -0.54 10.07
N GLY A 78 -3.10 -0.86 11.18
CA GLY A 78 -3.75 0.10 12.04
C GLY A 78 -3.24 0.10 13.46
N ARG A 79 -3.36 1.24 14.13
CA ARG A 79 -3.09 1.39 15.56
C ARG A 79 -4.39 1.66 16.30
N VAL A 80 -4.67 0.89 17.34
CA VAL A 80 -5.86 1.11 18.18
C VAL A 80 -5.71 2.43 18.94
N LEU A 81 -6.62 3.37 18.73
CA LEU A 81 -6.67 4.63 19.46
C LEU A 81 -7.47 4.48 20.75
N LYS A 82 -8.69 3.96 20.64
CA LYS A 82 -9.59 3.74 21.77
C LYS A 82 -10.50 2.53 21.55
N VAL A 83 -10.89 1.91 22.65
CA VAL A 83 -11.89 0.83 22.68
C VAL A 83 -13.23 1.42 23.13
N ASP A 84 -14.22 1.38 22.25
CA ASP A 84 -15.61 1.75 22.51
C ASP A 84 -16.42 0.50 22.94
N GLN A 85 -17.72 0.63 23.21
CA GLN A 85 -18.53 -0.50 23.70
C GLN A 85 -18.63 -1.68 22.73
N THR A 86 -18.73 -1.41 21.42
CA THR A 86 -18.97 -2.45 20.39
C THR A 86 -17.95 -2.43 19.26
N ARG A 87 -16.97 -1.52 19.32
CA ARG A 87 -15.98 -1.30 18.26
C ARG A 87 -14.67 -0.72 18.80
N TRP A 88 -13.59 -0.94 18.06
CA TRP A 88 -12.34 -0.20 18.22
C TRP A 88 -12.29 0.96 17.23
N ILE A 89 -11.79 2.10 17.69
CA ILE A 89 -11.40 3.21 16.81
C ILE A 89 -9.91 3.10 16.55
N VAL A 90 -9.54 3.23 15.28
CA VAL A 90 -8.25 2.83 14.76
C VAL A 90 -7.69 3.95 13.88
N ASP A 91 -6.43 4.30 14.11
CA ASP A 91 -5.67 5.14 13.20
C ASP A 91 -5.07 4.28 12.08
N ILE A 92 -5.39 4.63 10.84
CA ILE A 92 -4.83 4.04 9.62
C ILE A 92 -4.25 5.11 8.68
N GLN A 93 -3.95 6.32 9.17
CA GLN A 93 -3.43 7.44 8.38
C GLN A 93 -4.37 7.93 7.26
N SER A 94 -5.67 7.66 7.40
CA SER A 94 -6.73 8.20 6.55
C SER A 94 -7.15 9.61 6.96
N ARG A 95 -8.11 10.19 6.23
CA ARG A 95 -8.72 11.49 6.58
C ARG A 95 -9.51 11.44 7.91
N LEU A 96 -10.17 10.32 8.17
CA LEU A 96 -10.97 10.06 9.36
C LEU A 96 -10.46 8.79 10.04
N ASP A 97 -10.73 8.65 11.34
CA ASP A 97 -10.42 7.42 12.07
C ASP A 97 -11.30 6.27 11.56
N ALA A 98 -10.73 5.07 11.47
CA ALA A 98 -11.43 3.87 11.03
C ALA A 98 -12.11 3.14 12.20
N TYR A 99 -13.12 2.34 11.88
CA TYR A 99 -13.82 1.50 12.85
C TYR A 99 -13.55 0.02 12.59
N LEU A 100 -13.15 -0.70 13.63
CA LEU A 100 -13.15 -2.15 13.64
C LEU A 100 -14.27 -2.59 14.58
N PRO A 101 -15.44 -3.03 14.07
CA PRO A 101 -16.49 -3.54 14.94
C PRO A 101 -16.07 -4.89 15.51
N LEU A 102 -16.49 -5.19 16.75
CA LEU A 102 -16.37 -6.53 17.34
C LEU A 102 -16.97 -7.60 16.41
N ALA A 103 -17.95 -7.18 15.60
CA ALA A 103 -18.61 -8.02 14.64
C ALA A 103 -17.75 -8.49 13.44
N SER A 104 -16.61 -7.86 13.19
CA SER A 104 -15.73 -8.15 12.06
C SER A 104 -14.39 -8.73 12.50
N VAL A 105 -14.29 -9.15 13.75
CA VAL A 105 -13.08 -9.69 14.36
C VAL A 105 -13.22 -11.19 14.61
N ASN A 106 -12.15 -11.94 14.32
CA ASN A 106 -12.07 -13.36 14.69
C ASN A 106 -11.71 -13.50 16.15
N LEU A 107 -12.60 -14.08 16.96
CA LEU A 107 -12.30 -14.38 18.35
C LEU A 107 -11.47 -15.68 18.44
N PRO A 108 -10.54 -15.79 19.41
CA PRO A 108 -9.79 -17.02 19.62
C PRO A 108 -10.75 -18.18 19.93
N GLY A 109 -10.57 -19.30 19.25
CA GLY A 109 -11.46 -20.47 19.33
C GLY A 109 -12.08 -20.90 18.01
N GLY A 110 -12.01 -20.06 16.96
CA GLY A 110 -12.36 -20.45 15.58
C GLY A 110 -13.82 -20.82 15.32
N GLU A 111 -14.66 -20.81 16.36
CA GLU A 111 -16.06 -21.15 16.27
C GLU A 111 -16.89 -19.89 16.02
N ASN A 112 -17.80 -19.95 15.04
CA ASN A 112 -18.84 -18.93 14.84
C ASN A 112 -19.85 -18.99 16.00
N ARG A 113 -19.38 -18.75 17.23
CA ARG A 113 -20.19 -18.65 18.43
C ARG A 113 -21.00 -17.37 18.38
N ARG A 114 -22.25 -17.44 18.85
CA ARG A 114 -23.08 -16.24 19.07
C ARG A 114 -22.34 -15.33 20.04
N ARG A 115 -22.03 -14.11 19.58
CA ARG A 115 -21.36 -13.09 20.39
C ARG A 115 -22.21 -12.79 21.61
N MET A 116 -21.58 -12.82 22.78
CA MET A 116 -22.25 -12.58 24.05
C MET A 116 -21.79 -11.26 24.66
N GLU A 117 -22.55 -10.73 25.62
CA GLU A 117 -22.20 -9.53 26.39
C GLU A 117 -20.82 -9.65 27.09
N ASP A 118 -20.38 -10.87 27.38
CA ASP A 118 -19.03 -11.13 27.90
C ASP A 118 -17.91 -10.76 26.92
N ASP A 119 -18.14 -10.88 25.61
CA ASP A 119 -17.15 -10.52 24.58
C ASP A 119 -16.97 -9.00 24.50
N GLU A 120 -18.05 -8.23 24.71
CA GLU A 120 -18.01 -6.76 24.80
C GLU A 120 -17.19 -6.32 26.01
N ARG A 121 -17.38 -6.98 27.16
CA ARG A 121 -16.59 -6.72 28.37
C ARG A 121 -15.10 -7.05 28.18
N ASN A 122 -14.80 -8.08 27.40
CA ASN A 122 -13.44 -8.59 27.21
C ASN A 122 -12.72 -8.01 25.97
N MET A 123 -13.29 -7.02 25.27
CA MET A 123 -12.68 -6.43 24.07
C MET A 123 -11.23 -5.96 24.29
N ARG A 124 -10.94 -5.40 25.48
CA ARG A 124 -9.60 -4.93 25.87
C ARG A 124 -8.57 -6.05 25.99
N GLN A 125 -8.98 -7.30 26.17
CA GLN A 125 -8.06 -8.45 26.24
C GLN A 125 -7.49 -8.80 24.86
N TYR A 126 -8.27 -8.60 23.79
CA TYR A 126 -7.83 -8.87 22.41
C TYR A 126 -6.92 -7.75 21.88
N LEU A 127 -7.46 -6.53 21.87
CA LEU A 127 -6.80 -5.34 21.36
C LEU A 127 -6.98 -4.20 22.36
N LYS A 128 -5.87 -3.72 22.90
CA LYS A 128 -5.83 -2.55 23.80
C LYS A 128 -5.32 -1.31 23.07
N GLU A 129 -5.51 -0.14 23.67
CA GLU A 129 -5.01 1.10 23.11
C GLU A 129 -3.49 1.03 22.87
N GLY A 130 -3.08 1.49 21.69
CA GLY A 130 -1.71 1.49 21.23
C GLY A 130 -1.23 0.21 20.56
N ASP A 131 -1.97 -0.90 20.63
CA ASP A 131 -1.61 -2.12 19.90
C ASP A 131 -1.74 -1.90 18.39
N LEU A 132 -0.84 -2.55 17.64
CA LEU A 132 -0.84 -2.57 16.18
C LEU A 132 -1.45 -3.88 15.69
N PHE A 133 -2.14 -3.82 14.56
CA PHE A 133 -2.73 -5.00 13.94
C PHE A 133 -2.87 -4.79 12.43
N THR A 134 -2.93 -5.89 11.70
CA THR A 134 -3.27 -5.90 10.27
C THR A 134 -4.76 -6.12 10.09
N ALA A 135 -5.37 -5.43 9.15
CA ALA A 135 -6.76 -5.64 8.79
C ALA A 135 -6.99 -5.38 7.30
N GLU A 136 -8.18 -5.73 6.85
CA GLU A 136 -8.66 -5.43 5.51
C GLU A 136 -9.79 -4.41 5.58
N VAL A 137 -9.84 -3.50 4.61
CA VAL A 137 -10.97 -2.59 4.43
C VAL A 137 -12.17 -3.37 3.90
N GLN A 138 -13.20 -3.53 4.72
CA GLN A 138 -14.42 -4.23 4.38
C GLN A 138 -15.40 -3.35 3.61
N GLN A 139 -15.61 -2.14 4.09
CA GLN A 139 -16.62 -1.22 3.55
C GLN A 139 -16.18 0.23 3.78
N ILE A 140 -16.63 1.11 2.88
CA ILE A 140 -16.46 2.56 2.98
C ILE A 140 -17.86 3.16 3.17
N TYR A 141 -18.05 3.95 4.22
CA TYR A 141 -19.30 4.66 4.49
C TYR A 141 -19.41 5.93 3.64
N GLN A 142 -20.62 6.49 3.56
CA GLN A 142 -20.89 7.68 2.73
C GLN A 142 -20.13 8.93 3.17
N ASP A 143 -19.76 9.01 4.44
CA ASP A 143 -18.93 10.07 5.01
C ASP A 143 -17.42 9.91 4.73
N GLY A 144 -17.03 8.77 4.13
CA GLY A 144 -15.65 8.38 3.88
C GLY A 144 -14.98 7.65 5.04
N THR A 145 -15.73 7.31 6.10
CA THR A 145 -15.19 6.49 7.19
C THR A 145 -14.99 5.05 6.73
N LEU A 146 -13.89 4.43 7.15
CA LEU A 146 -13.48 3.09 6.74
C LEU A 146 -13.85 2.06 7.81
N GLN A 147 -14.57 1.00 7.41
CA GLN A 147 -14.84 -0.17 8.24
C GLN A 147 -13.82 -1.25 7.96
N LEU A 148 -13.17 -1.74 9.01
CA LEU A 148 -12.14 -2.77 8.95
C LEU A 148 -12.70 -4.15 9.32
N GLN A 149 -12.02 -5.19 8.85
CA GLN A 149 -12.27 -6.58 9.24
C GLN A 149 -10.97 -7.37 9.42
N THR A 150 -10.99 -8.34 10.34
CA THR A 150 -9.91 -9.30 10.61
C THR A 150 -10.45 -10.73 10.60
N ARG A 151 -11.29 -11.05 9.60
CA ARG A 151 -11.93 -12.37 9.43
C ARG A 151 -10.99 -13.47 8.92
N SER A 152 -9.81 -13.13 8.39
CA SER A 152 -8.80 -14.11 8.00
C SER A 152 -7.82 -14.33 9.15
N LEU A 153 -7.34 -15.56 9.33
CA LEU A 153 -6.27 -15.87 10.29
C LEU A 153 -4.93 -15.18 9.96
N ARG A 154 -4.77 -14.74 8.70
CA ARG A 154 -3.63 -13.93 8.26
C ARG A 154 -3.66 -12.50 8.79
N TYR A 155 -4.80 -12.08 9.35
CA TYR A 155 -4.96 -10.78 9.96
C TYR A 155 -4.97 -10.95 11.46
N GLY A 156 -4.15 -10.18 12.16
CA GLY A 156 -4.06 -10.28 13.59
C GLY A 156 -3.25 -9.15 14.19
N LYS A 157 -3.03 -9.29 15.50
CA LYS A 157 -2.23 -8.36 16.26
C LYS A 157 -0.76 -8.51 15.86
N LEU A 158 -0.11 -7.39 15.62
CA LEU A 158 1.31 -7.37 15.33
C LEU A 158 2.10 -7.49 16.63
N GLY A 159 3.03 -8.46 16.65
CA GLY A 159 3.91 -8.75 17.78
C GLY A 159 5.15 -7.85 17.79
N GLU A 160 6.32 -8.48 17.86
CA GLU A 160 7.60 -7.78 17.84
C GLU A 160 8.05 -7.42 16.42
N GLY A 161 8.56 -6.21 16.26
CA GLY A 161 8.98 -5.67 14.98
C GLY A 161 9.04 -4.16 15.02
N ILE A 162 9.16 -3.55 13.84
CA ILE A 162 9.18 -2.10 13.68
C ILE A 162 8.15 -1.66 12.65
N LEU A 163 7.53 -0.51 12.92
CA LEU A 163 6.60 0.15 12.02
C LEU A 163 7.31 1.29 11.30
N VAL A 164 7.19 1.33 9.98
CA VAL A 164 7.74 2.38 9.12
C VAL A 164 6.60 3.02 8.34
N HIS A 165 6.52 4.36 8.38
CA HIS A 165 5.55 5.12 7.61
C HIS A 165 6.18 5.67 6.33
N VAL A 166 5.49 5.47 5.22
CA VAL A 166 5.83 5.96 3.88
C VAL A 166 4.61 6.62 3.24
N ARG A 167 4.80 7.32 2.13
CA ARG A 167 3.68 7.85 1.35
C ARG A 167 2.81 6.70 0.83
N SER A 168 1.50 6.73 1.13
CA SER A 168 0.56 5.67 0.72
C SER A 168 0.48 5.48 -0.79
N SER A 169 0.73 6.54 -1.58
CA SER A 169 0.76 6.46 -3.05
C SER A 169 1.86 5.56 -3.61
N LEU A 170 2.94 5.34 -2.84
CA LEU A 170 4.07 4.49 -3.23
C LEU A 170 3.80 3.00 -2.99
N VAL A 171 2.83 2.66 -2.13
CA VAL A 171 2.45 1.27 -1.85
C VAL A 171 1.25 0.90 -2.72
N LYS A 172 1.53 0.29 -3.87
CA LYS A 172 0.48 -0.17 -4.79
C LYS A 172 -0.15 -1.48 -4.31
N ARG A 173 -1.44 -1.65 -4.61
CA ARG A 173 -2.18 -2.89 -4.31
C ARG A 173 -1.59 -4.05 -5.10
N THR A 174 -1.23 -5.12 -4.40
CA THR A 174 -0.70 -6.35 -5.00
C THR A 174 -1.55 -7.56 -4.56
N LYS A 175 -1.39 -8.71 -5.22
CA LYS A 175 -2.11 -9.94 -4.83
C LYS A 175 -1.77 -10.38 -3.41
N ASN A 176 -0.51 -10.21 -3.02
CA ASN A 176 -0.03 -10.48 -1.68
C ASN A 176 0.67 -9.23 -1.13
N HIS A 177 0.46 -8.96 0.16
CA HIS A 177 1.07 -7.87 0.92
C HIS A 177 1.97 -8.40 2.05
N PHE A 178 1.97 -9.71 2.28
CA PHE A 178 2.75 -10.41 3.29
C PHE A 178 3.91 -11.13 2.60
N HIS A 179 5.13 -10.72 2.88
CA HIS A 179 6.32 -11.25 2.22
C HIS A 179 7.34 -11.69 3.25
N SER A 180 7.74 -12.97 3.21
CA SER A 180 8.94 -13.44 3.90
C SER A 180 10.15 -13.21 2.98
N LEU A 181 11.11 -12.40 3.43
CA LEU A 181 12.30 -12.06 2.65
C LEU A 181 13.44 -13.03 2.96
N PRO A 182 14.30 -13.33 1.98
CA PRO A 182 15.41 -14.28 2.15
C PRO A 182 16.47 -13.81 3.16
N CYS A 183 16.44 -12.53 3.57
CA CYS A 183 17.33 -11.97 4.57
C CYS A 183 16.96 -12.35 6.03
N GLY A 184 15.97 -13.22 6.24
CA GLY A 184 15.56 -13.66 7.59
C GLY A 184 14.60 -12.70 8.30
N ALA A 185 13.91 -11.85 7.55
CA ALA A 185 12.89 -10.93 8.05
C ALA A 185 11.64 -10.99 7.17
N SER A 186 10.49 -10.71 7.75
CA SER A 186 9.20 -10.61 7.06
C SER A 186 8.74 -9.16 7.01
N VAL A 187 8.07 -8.80 5.92
CA VAL A 187 7.53 -7.47 5.67
C VAL A 187 6.05 -7.56 5.33
N ILE A 188 5.25 -6.73 5.98
CA ILE A 188 3.83 -6.54 5.69
C ILE A 188 3.65 -5.12 5.17
N ARG A 189 3.21 -4.98 3.92
CA ARG A 189 3.00 -3.67 3.28
C ARG A 189 1.53 -3.28 3.33
N GLY A 190 1.14 -2.38 4.23
CA GLY A 190 -0.20 -1.80 4.23
C GLY A 190 -0.36 -0.78 3.10
N CYS A 191 -1.46 -0.85 2.34
CA CYS A 191 -1.81 0.12 1.30
C CYS A 191 -1.95 1.55 1.83
N ASN A 192 -2.09 1.71 3.15
CA ASN A 192 -2.13 3.00 3.82
C ASN A 192 -0.75 3.65 4.03
N GLY A 193 0.33 3.02 3.55
CA GLY A 193 1.70 3.53 3.74
C GLY A 193 2.31 3.16 5.08
N ALA A 194 1.62 2.33 5.88
CA ALA A 194 2.19 1.71 7.07
C ALA A 194 2.82 0.36 6.67
N ILE A 195 4.11 0.20 6.92
CA ILE A 195 4.86 -1.01 6.62
C ILE A 195 5.39 -1.60 7.92
N TRP A 196 5.08 -2.86 8.19
CA TRP A 196 5.57 -3.58 9.36
C TRP A 196 6.71 -4.51 8.96
N ILE A 197 7.79 -4.50 9.73
CA ILE A 197 8.95 -5.37 9.52
C ILE A 197 9.16 -6.17 10.81
N CYS A 198 9.15 -7.50 10.70
CA CYS A 198 9.33 -8.40 11.82
C CYS A 198 10.34 -9.50 11.50
N PRO A 199 10.85 -10.23 12.50
CA PRO A 199 11.62 -11.44 12.26
C PRO A 199 10.82 -12.43 11.40
N ALA A 200 11.51 -13.23 10.57
CA ALA A 200 10.86 -14.33 9.88
C ALA A 200 10.44 -15.41 10.90
N THR A 201 9.18 -15.82 10.86
CA THR A 201 8.68 -16.95 11.65
C THR A 201 9.14 -18.25 11.00
N SER A 202 9.82 -19.11 11.76
CA SER A 202 10.36 -20.40 11.29
C SER A 202 9.29 -21.47 11.02
N SER A 203 7.99 -21.14 11.15
CA SER A 203 6.89 -22.08 11.31
C SER A 203 5.97 -22.22 10.08
N SER A 204 6.30 -21.65 8.93
CA SER A 204 5.50 -21.86 7.71
C SER A 204 6.37 -22.15 6.49
N ALA A 205 6.21 -23.36 5.94
CA ALA A 205 6.77 -23.78 4.65
C ALA A 205 6.27 -22.94 3.46
N ASP A 206 5.28 -22.07 3.69
CA ASP A 206 4.76 -21.12 2.72
C ASP A 206 5.44 -19.75 2.89
N SER A 207 6.18 -19.31 1.88
CA SER A 207 6.81 -17.98 1.80
C SER A 207 5.83 -16.79 1.89
N ASN A 208 4.52 -17.07 1.81
CA ASN A 208 3.42 -16.11 1.88
C ASN A 208 2.74 -16.05 3.26
N ALA A 209 3.10 -16.92 4.20
CA ALA A 209 2.50 -16.95 5.53
C ALA A 209 3.39 -16.18 6.50
N VAL A 210 3.04 -14.92 6.77
CA VAL A 210 3.55 -14.23 7.96
C VAL A 210 2.54 -14.52 9.06
N ASP A 211 2.98 -15.25 10.07
CA ASP A 211 2.13 -15.55 11.22
C ASP A 211 1.88 -14.27 12.02
N THR A 212 0.69 -13.70 11.87
CA THR A 212 0.21 -12.59 12.71
C THR A 212 -0.35 -13.08 14.06
N GLY A 213 -0.14 -14.35 14.44
CA GLY A 213 -0.08 -14.81 15.83
C GLY A 213 -1.35 -14.64 16.68
N GLY A 214 -2.51 -14.41 16.07
CA GLY A 214 -3.74 -14.12 16.81
C GLY A 214 -3.63 -12.85 17.67
N TYR A 215 -3.97 -12.95 18.98
CA TYR A 215 -3.90 -11.83 19.94
C TYR A 215 -2.74 -11.96 20.93
N VAL A 216 -1.96 -13.04 20.84
CA VAL A 216 -0.89 -13.34 21.81
C VAL A 216 0.39 -12.65 21.37
N LYS A 217 1.08 -12.00 22.32
CA LYS A 217 2.40 -11.43 22.06
C LYS A 217 3.45 -12.55 22.20
N ASN A 218 4.17 -12.85 21.13
CA ASN A 218 5.41 -13.60 21.25
C ASN A 218 6.49 -12.65 21.79
N ILE A 219 7.07 -12.96 22.96
CA ILE A 219 8.08 -12.13 23.67
C ILE A 219 9.46 -12.83 23.64
N GLU A 220 9.70 -13.64 22.61
CA GLU A 220 10.98 -14.33 22.45
C GLU A 220 12.10 -13.36 22.09
N SER A 221 13.28 -13.60 22.65
CA SER A 221 14.44 -12.75 22.41
C SER A 221 14.93 -12.88 20.96
N VAL A 222 14.77 -11.81 20.18
CA VAL A 222 15.34 -11.72 18.82
C VAL A 222 16.85 -11.46 18.87
N SER A 223 17.63 -12.20 18.07
CA SER A 223 19.09 -12.05 17.96
C SER A 223 19.51 -10.68 17.41
N LEU A 224 20.73 -10.25 17.73
CA LEU A 224 21.27 -8.95 17.32
C LEU A 224 21.41 -8.84 15.79
N ASP A 225 21.75 -9.92 15.10
CA ASP A 225 21.90 -9.93 13.65
C ASP A 225 20.56 -9.71 12.94
N VAL A 226 19.50 -10.36 13.41
CA VAL A 226 18.14 -10.15 12.86
C VAL A 226 17.68 -8.72 13.12
N ARG A 227 17.96 -8.16 14.30
CA ARG A 227 17.64 -6.75 14.60
C ARG A 227 18.37 -5.80 13.65
N LYS A 228 19.66 -6.03 13.38
CA LYS A 228 20.43 -5.26 12.39
C LYS A 228 19.82 -5.33 11.00
N THR A 229 19.41 -6.52 10.55
CA THR A 229 18.72 -6.72 9.27
C THR A 229 17.41 -5.92 9.21
N ILE A 230 16.60 -5.98 10.25
CA ILE A 230 15.32 -5.25 10.34
C ILE A 230 15.54 -3.74 10.24
N VAL A 231 16.54 -3.19 10.95
CA VAL A 231 16.88 -1.77 10.88
C VAL A 231 17.38 -1.37 9.49
N ARG A 232 18.23 -2.20 8.86
CA ARG A 232 18.69 -1.98 7.49
C ARG A 232 17.53 -1.95 6.50
N LEU A 233 16.58 -2.88 6.59
CA LEU A 233 15.36 -2.89 5.77
C LEU A 233 14.53 -1.63 5.96
N SER A 234 14.36 -1.17 7.20
CA SER A 234 13.68 0.10 7.48
C SER A 234 14.36 1.29 6.79
N ASN A 235 15.69 1.35 6.85
CA ASN A 235 16.45 2.39 6.14
C ASN A 235 16.25 2.29 4.62
N CYS A 236 16.29 1.09 4.04
CA CYS A 236 16.05 0.87 2.61
C CYS A 236 14.64 1.34 2.18
N ILE A 237 13.61 1.05 2.98
CA ILE A 237 12.23 1.51 2.73
C ILE A 237 12.13 3.04 2.83
N GLN A 238 12.82 3.67 3.79
CA GLN A 238 12.87 5.12 3.89
C GLN A 238 13.60 5.77 2.70
N ILE A 239 14.64 5.12 2.17
CA ILE A 239 15.33 5.54 0.95
C ILE A 239 14.37 5.54 -0.23
N LEU A 240 13.64 4.44 -0.46
CA LEU A 240 12.60 4.37 -1.51
C LEU A 240 11.57 5.49 -1.35
N ASN A 241 11.10 5.72 -0.12
CA ASN A 241 10.13 6.75 0.18
C ASN A 241 10.66 8.16 -0.15
N ARG A 242 11.92 8.46 0.17
CA ARG A 242 12.56 9.75 -0.17
C ARG A 242 12.75 9.93 -1.67
N LEU A 243 13.10 8.86 -2.38
CA LEU A 243 13.25 8.87 -3.84
C LEU A 243 11.92 8.92 -4.59
N GLY A 244 10.79 8.67 -3.91
CA GLY A 244 9.48 8.61 -4.55
C GLY A 244 9.31 7.41 -5.46
N LEU A 245 10.05 6.34 -5.20
CA LEU A 245 9.96 5.10 -5.95
C LEU A 245 8.86 4.20 -5.34
N PRO A 246 8.12 3.45 -6.18
CA PRO A 246 7.12 2.51 -5.69
C PRO A 246 7.76 1.41 -4.85
N ILE A 247 7.08 0.99 -3.81
CA ILE A 247 7.60 0.05 -2.80
C ILE A 247 6.99 -1.33 -3.02
N TYR A 248 7.77 -2.20 -3.65
CA TYR A 248 7.54 -3.63 -3.83
C TYR A 248 8.57 -4.45 -3.04
N ASP A 249 8.34 -5.75 -2.90
CA ASP A 249 9.29 -6.69 -2.28
C ASP A 249 10.59 -6.75 -3.09
N THR A 250 10.48 -6.79 -4.43
CA THR A 250 11.62 -6.76 -5.33
C THR A 250 12.45 -5.48 -5.18
N SER A 251 11.80 -4.31 -5.13
CA SER A 251 12.51 -3.03 -4.96
C SER A 251 13.17 -2.89 -3.59
N ILE A 252 12.52 -3.42 -2.53
CA ILE A 252 13.12 -3.46 -1.19
C ILE A 252 14.37 -4.33 -1.21
N MET A 253 14.29 -5.53 -1.79
CA MET A 253 15.42 -6.45 -1.87
C MET A 253 16.57 -5.92 -2.72
N GLN A 254 16.28 -5.29 -3.85
CA GLN A 254 17.31 -4.66 -4.70
C GLN A 254 18.14 -3.64 -3.93
N ILE A 255 17.50 -2.75 -3.17
CA ILE A 255 18.22 -1.76 -2.36
C ILE A 255 18.91 -2.42 -1.17
N PHE A 256 18.28 -3.42 -0.56
CA PHE A 256 18.89 -4.18 0.52
C PHE A 256 20.22 -4.81 0.07
N ASP A 257 20.25 -5.44 -1.09
CA ASP A 257 21.47 -6.06 -1.64
C ASP A 257 22.56 -5.02 -1.92
N MET A 258 22.19 -3.87 -2.49
CA MET A 258 23.12 -2.74 -2.70
C MET A 258 23.60 -2.11 -1.38
N SER A 259 22.76 -2.12 -0.34
CA SER A 259 23.05 -1.51 0.95
C SER A 259 24.11 -2.28 1.76
N ASN A 260 24.40 -3.53 1.40
CA ASN A 260 25.38 -4.37 2.10
C ASN A 260 26.82 -3.84 2.02
N VAL A 261 27.10 -2.92 1.08
CA VAL A 261 28.40 -2.25 0.96
C VAL A 261 28.61 -1.19 2.06
N TYR A 262 27.51 -0.70 2.67
CA TYR A 262 27.53 0.38 3.64
C TYR A 262 27.14 -0.11 5.03
N ASP A 263 27.62 0.61 6.04
CA ASP A 263 27.14 0.42 7.41
C ASP A 263 25.74 1.00 7.59
N ILE A 264 25.00 0.47 8.58
CA ILE A 264 23.57 0.73 8.76
C ILE A 264 23.28 2.21 9.00
N ASP A 265 24.15 2.88 9.73
CA ASP A 265 24.08 4.31 10.08
C ASP A 265 24.41 5.22 8.88
N GLU A 266 25.26 4.77 7.96
CA GLU A 266 25.62 5.52 6.75
C GLU A 266 24.46 5.62 5.75
N LEU A 267 23.55 4.65 5.74
CA LEU A 267 22.40 4.60 4.80
C LEU A 267 21.47 5.82 4.89
N ILE A 268 21.48 6.54 6.02
CA ILE A 268 20.65 7.72 6.23
C ILE A 268 21.27 8.96 5.57
N GLN A 269 22.58 8.94 5.27
CA GLN A 269 23.32 10.08 4.74
C GLN A 269 22.87 10.42 3.31
N PRO A 270 22.60 11.70 3.00
CA PRO A 270 22.12 12.11 1.67
C PRO A 270 23.03 11.68 0.51
N LYS A 271 24.35 11.64 0.73
CA LYS A 271 25.33 11.21 -0.28
C LYS A 271 25.14 9.74 -0.68
N VAL A 272 24.92 8.87 0.31
CA VAL A 272 24.68 7.44 0.08
C VAL A 272 23.35 7.24 -0.64
N ILE A 273 22.31 7.98 -0.22
CA ILE A 273 20.98 7.96 -0.85
C ILE A 273 21.07 8.34 -2.33
N GLN A 274 21.78 9.42 -2.68
CA GLN A 274 21.97 9.84 -4.06
C GLN A 274 22.77 8.81 -4.86
N THR A 275 23.79 8.22 -4.26
CA THR A 275 24.60 7.17 -4.90
C THR A 275 23.74 5.96 -5.23
N LEU A 276 22.93 5.47 -4.28
CA LEU A 276 22.00 4.36 -4.50
C LEU A 276 20.94 4.71 -5.57
N ALA A 277 20.42 5.94 -5.57
CA ALA A 277 19.48 6.40 -6.59
C ALA A 277 20.07 6.34 -8.00
N ASN A 278 21.32 6.79 -8.17
CA ASN A 278 22.00 6.75 -9.47
C ASN A 278 22.21 5.30 -9.96
N HIS A 279 22.58 4.38 -9.06
CA HIS A 279 22.71 2.96 -9.40
C HIS A 279 21.37 2.35 -9.84
N LEU A 280 20.27 2.65 -9.14
CA LEU A 280 18.93 2.17 -9.51
C LEU A 280 18.49 2.69 -10.89
N GLN A 281 18.76 3.96 -11.18
CA GLN A 281 18.46 4.55 -12.50
C GLN A 281 19.26 3.88 -13.62
N GLN A 282 20.54 3.59 -13.40
CA GLN A 282 21.38 2.89 -14.38
C GLN A 282 20.88 1.47 -14.63
N GLN A 283 20.53 0.72 -13.58
CA GLN A 283 20.00 -0.64 -13.74
C GLN A 283 18.66 -0.68 -14.47
N THR A 284 17.80 0.31 -14.23
CA THR A 284 16.50 0.40 -14.91
C THR A 284 16.70 0.68 -16.41
N ARG A 285 17.65 1.55 -16.78
CA ARG A 285 18.00 1.83 -18.19
C ARG A 285 18.54 0.60 -18.91
N VAL A 286 19.46 -0.13 -18.30
CA VAL A 286 20.03 -1.37 -18.87
C VAL A 286 18.97 -2.46 -19.00
N GLY A 287 18.00 -2.51 -18.08
CA GLY A 287 16.86 -3.43 -18.14
C GLY A 287 15.92 -3.13 -19.31
N SER A 288 15.63 -1.85 -19.58
CA SER A 288 14.82 -1.44 -20.75
C SER A 288 15.49 -1.75 -22.08
N GLU A 289 16.81 -1.51 -22.20
CA GLU A 289 17.56 -1.78 -23.44
C GLU A 289 17.59 -3.29 -23.77
N LYS A 290 17.76 -4.15 -22.77
CA LYS A 290 17.69 -5.61 -22.96
C LYS A 290 16.30 -6.10 -23.34
N HIS A 291 15.24 -5.44 -22.86
CA HIS A 291 13.87 -5.84 -23.19
C HIS A 291 13.53 -5.51 -24.66
N ASP A 292 14.01 -4.37 -25.17
CA ASP A 292 13.90 -3.99 -26.58
C ASP A 292 14.73 -4.90 -27.51
N GLU A 293 15.89 -5.40 -27.07
CA GLU A 293 16.67 -6.38 -27.83
C GLU A 293 15.99 -7.76 -27.91
N THR A 294 15.35 -8.22 -26.81
CA THR A 294 14.63 -9.51 -26.81
C THR A 294 13.34 -9.51 -27.64
N ASN A 295 12.69 -8.36 -27.80
CA ASN A 295 11.47 -8.23 -28.60
C ASN A 295 11.73 -8.04 -30.11
N ASN A 296 13.00 -7.85 -30.50
CA ASN A 296 13.46 -7.85 -31.88
C ASN A 296 13.98 -9.24 -32.35
N GLY A 297 13.90 -10.26 -31.49
CA GLY A 297 14.13 -11.64 -31.87
C GLY A 297 12.88 -12.23 -32.52
N ALA A 298 12.95 -12.47 -33.84
CA ALA A 298 11.89 -13.04 -34.66
C ALA A 298 11.16 -14.23 -34.00
N ASP A 299 9.81 -14.20 -34.10
CA ASP A 299 8.93 -15.31 -33.77
C ASP A 299 9.30 -16.55 -34.62
N PRO A 300 9.82 -17.65 -34.03
CA PRO A 300 10.29 -18.80 -34.79
C PRO A 300 9.16 -19.60 -35.46
N TYR A 301 7.90 -19.29 -35.18
CA TYR A 301 6.74 -20.09 -35.59
C TYR A 301 5.87 -19.43 -36.68
N ALA A 302 6.31 -18.33 -37.29
CA ALA A 302 5.50 -17.60 -38.28
C ALA A 302 5.41 -18.26 -39.67
N HIS A 303 6.04 -19.42 -39.92
CA HIS A 303 6.18 -19.99 -41.26
C HIS A 303 5.36 -21.24 -41.62
N GLU A 304 4.50 -21.78 -40.74
CA GLU A 304 3.82 -23.07 -41.00
C GLU A 304 2.29 -23.02 -41.19
N MET A 305 1.67 -21.86 -41.44
CA MET A 305 0.23 -21.80 -41.76
C MET A 305 -0.09 -21.09 -43.07
N ARG A 306 0.65 -21.43 -44.14
CA ARG A 306 0.23 -21.21 -45.53
C ARG A 306 0.79 -22.33 -46.41
N GLU A 307 0.14 -23.47 -46.41
CA GLU A 307 -0.13 -24.28 -47.62
C GLU A 307 -1.00 -25.49 -47.24
N GLU A 308 -1.96 -25.77 -48.13
CA GLU A 308 -3.07 -26.76 -48.11
C GLU A 308 -4.34 -26.43 -47.30
#